data_AF-A0AAU6MT17-F1
#
_entry.id   AF-A0AAU6MT17-F1
#
_cell.length_a   1.000
_cell.length_b   1.000
_cell.length_c   1.000
_cell.angle_alpha   90.00
_cell.angle_beta   90.00
_cell.angle_gamma   90.00
#
_symmetry.space_group_name_H-M   'P 1'
#
loop_
_entity.id
_entity.type
_entity.pdbx_description
1 polymer ?
#
loop_
_entity_poly.entity_id
_entity_poly.type
_entity_poly.pdbx_seq_one_letter_code
_entity_poly.pdbx_strand_id
1 'polypeptide(L)'
;MSARSGPAPGPLEAYAAGFNDLFSTLAQRRGFREYLAGLLPRDRNKTLTCLAGAEPVVGAQHASVQRLQIFLSESTWDHEQVNARRLELLLTDPATAPHPGGVTGDRRLGRPQGRQAVGRSRRASAVASAAA
;
A
#
# COMPACT_ATOMS: atom_id res chain seq x y z
N MET A 1 6.76 -6.62 21.51
CA MET A 1 8.03 -6.12 20.91
C MET A 1 7.74 -5.65 19.49
N SER A 2 7.37 -4.37 19.32
CA SER A 2 7.22 -3.79 17.98
C SER A 2 8.62 -3.63 17.39
N ALA A 3 8.91 -4.36 16.31
CA ALA A 3 10.16 -4.21 15.60
C ALA A 3 10.27 -2.74 15.17
N ARG A 4 11.31 -2.05 15.67
CA ARG A 4 11.70 -0.75 15.12
C ARG A 4 11.98 -1.00 13.65
N SER A 5 11.21 -0.37 12.76
CA SER A 5 11.52 -0.37 11.33
C SER A 5 12.89 0.27 11.17
N GLY A 6 13.91 -0.57 10.98
CA GLY A 6 15.28 -0.12 10.73
C GLY A 6 15.38 0.55 9.35
N PRO A 7 16.52 1.20 9.04
CA PRO A 7 16.76 1.70 7.69
C PRO A 7 16.56 0.57 6.68
N ALA A 8 16.04 0.94 5.51
CA ALA A 8 15.83 0.02 4.39
C ALA A 8 17.14 -0.74 4.09
N PRO A 9 17.12 -2.07 3.87
CA PRO A 9 18.35 -2.81 3.56
C PRO A 9 18.95 -2.35 2.22
N GLY A 10 20.25 -2.06 2.22
CA GLY A 10 21.13 -1.75 1.08
C GLY A 10 20.46 -1.23 -0.21
N PRO A 11 20.05 -2.11 -1.15
CA PRO A 11 19.47 -1.70 -2.43
C PRO A 11 18.19 -0.85 -2.32
N LEU A 12 17.35 -1.11 -1.32
CA LEU A 12 16.10 -0.35 -1.12
C LEU A 12 16.39 1.08 -0.66
N GLU A 13 17.39 1.27 0.20
CA GLU A 13 17.80 2.61 0.64
C GLU A 13 18.42 3.40 -0.53
N ALA A 14 19.25 2.75 -1.35
CA ALA A 14 19.82 3.38 -2.55
C ALA A 14 18.73 3.84 -3.52
N TYR A 15 17.71 3.00 -3.77
CA TYR A 15 16.55 3.38 -4.57
C TYR A 15 15.76 4.52 -3.93
N ALA A 16 15.47 4.45 -2.63
CA ALA A 16 14.74 5.49 -1.92
C ALA A 16 15.50 6.83 -1.88
N ALA A 17 16.83 6.81 -1.90
CA ALA A 17 17.66 8.01 -1.90
C ALA A 17 17.46 8.86 -3.17
N GLY A 18 17.10 8.25 -4.31
CA GLY A 18 16.80 8.95 -5.56
C GLY A 18 15.52 9.81 -5.55
N PHE A 19 14.79 9.81 -4.43
CA PHE A 19 13.59 10.63 -4.23
C PHE A 19 13.77 11.68 -3.12
N ASN A 20 14.94 11.75 -2.47
CA ASN A 20 15.13 12.58 -1.28
C ASN A 20 14.87 14.07 -1.53
N ASP A 21 15.18 14.55 -2.73
CA ASP A 21 14.96 15.91 -3.22
C ASP A 21 13.48 16.27 -3.38
N LEU A 22 12.61 15.29 -3.58
CA LEU A 22 11.16 15.49 -3.72
C LEU A 22 10.43 15.66 -2.37
N PHE A 23 11.13 15.44 -1.25
CA PHE A 23 10.55 15.48 0.09
C PHE A 23 11.15 16.62 0.91
N SER A 24 10.32 17.58 1.28
CA SER A 24 10.72 18.77 2.03
C SER A 24 11.16 18.45 3.46
N THR A 25 10.64 17.38 4.07
CA THR A 25 10.90 17.06 5.48
C THR A 25 11.58 15.71 5.68
N LEU A 26 12.31 15.58 6.79
CA LEU A 26 12.87 14.30 7.22
C LEU A 26 11.78 13.27 7.53
N ALA A 27 10.63 13.71 8.03
CA ALA A 27 9.49 12.84 8.32
C ALA A 27 8.94 12.20 7.03
N GLN A 28 8.78 12.98 5.96
CA GLN A 28 8.37 12.46 4.65
C GLN A 28 9.39 11.47 4.09
N ARG A 29 10.69 11.79 4.14
CA ARG A 29 11.76 10.87 3.70
C ARG A 29 11.75 9.54 4.44
N ARG A 30 11.46 9.56 5.75
CA ARG A 30 11.32 8.34 6.57
C ARG A 30 10.03 7.58 6.23
N GLY A 31 8.90 8.28 6.13
CA GLY A 31 7.60 7.69 5.78
C GLY A 31 7.64 7.00 4.41
N PHE A 32 8.31 7.60 3.44
CA PHE A 32 8.51 7.00 2.11
C PHE A 32 9.30 5.69 2.16
N ARG A 33 10.38 5.64 2.95
CA ARG A 33 11.17 4.41 3.13
C ARG A 33 10.36 3.30 3.80
N GLU A 34 9.59 3.65 4.84
CA GLU A 34 8.69 2.71 5.51
C GLU A 34 7.61 2.19 4.53
N TYR A 35 7.05 3.08 3.71
CA TYR A 35 6.07 2.72 2.68
C TYR A 35 6.66 1.78 1.62
N LEU A 36 7.84 2.11 1.06
CA LEU A 36 8.52 1.26 0.08
C LEU A 36 8.90 -0.11 0.66
N ALA A 37 9.40 -0.15 1.89
CA ALA A 37 9.73 -1.40 2.57
C ALA A 37 8.49 -2.30 2.75
N GLY A 38 7.34 -1.71 3.05
CA GLY A 38 6.06 -2.41 3.15
C GLY A 38 5.51 -2.93 1.83
N LEU A 39 5.88 -2.33 0.70
CA LEU A 39 5.46 -2.75 -0.64
C LEU A 39 6.24 -3.95 -1.19
N LEU A 40 7.43 -4.23 -0.64
CA LEU A 40 8.19 -5.43 -1.01
C LEU A 40 7.41 -6.70 -0.61
N PRO A 41 7.60 -7.82 -1.32
CA PRO A 41 6.79 -9.03 -1.14
C PRO A 41 7.05 -9.69 0.23
N ARG A 42 6.41 -9.14 1.27
CA ARG A 42 6.33 -9.68 2.64
C ARG A 42 4.95 -10.32 2.87
N ASP A 43 3.90 -9.61 2.46
CA ASP A 43 2.49 -9.99 2.52
C ASP A 43 1.83 -9.63 1.18
N ARG A 44 0.81 -10.39 0.74
CA ARG A 44 0.10 -10.09 -0.52
C ARG A 44 -0.91 -8.95 -0.36
N ASN A 45 -1.28 -8.60 0.87
CA ASN A 45 -2.26 -7.57 1.17
C ASN A 45 -1.62 -6.19 1.32
N LYS A 46 -2.21 -5.18 0.68
CA LYS A 46 -1.74 -3.78 0.71
C LYS A 46 -2.41 -2.94 1.81
N THR A 47 -2.92 -3.58 2.86
CA THR A 47 -3.50 -2.88 4.00
C THR A 47 -2.40 -2.17 4.80
N LEU A 48 -2.71 -1.00 5.37
CA LEU A 48 -1.75 -0.19 6.16
C LEU A 48 -1.05 -1.00 7.27
N THR A 49 -1.76 -1.89 7.94
CA THR A 49 -1.19 -2.80 8.95
C THR A 49 -0.14 -3.73 8.35
N CYS A 50 -0.42 -4.36 7.21
CA CYS A 50 0.52 -5.22 6.49
C CYS A 50 1.73 -4.44 5.96
N LEU A 51 1.53 -3.24 5.41
CA LEU A 51 2.63 -2.36 4.99
C LEU A 51 3.54 -1.98 6.18
N ALA A 52 2.97 -1.81 7.37
CA ALA A 52 3.70 -1.53 8.60
C ALA A 52 4.32 -2.79 9.26
N GLY A 53 4.11 -3.98 8.70
CA GLY A 53 4.51 -5.25 9.33
C GLY A 53 3.78 -5.55 10.64
N ALA A 54 2.57 -4.99 10.83
CA ALA A 54 1.74 -5.17 12.00
C ALA A 54 0.61 -6.17 11.72
N GLU A 55 0.26 -6.96 12.75
CA GLU A 55 -0.84 -7.92 12.66
C GLU A 55 -2.17 -7.17 12.42
N PRO A 56 -3.01 -7.60 11.45
CA PRO A 56 -4.27 -6.95 11.17
C PRO A 56 -5.21 -6.95 12.37
N VAL A 57 -5.93 -5.85 12.63
CA VAL A 57 -6.79 -5.69 13.81
C VAL A 57 -6.00 -5.48 15.11
N VAL A 58 -5.16 -6.40 15.57
CA VAL A 58 -4.45 -6.22 16.87
C VAL A 58 -3.41 -5.11 16.77
N GLY A 59 -2.73 -4.98 15.64
CA GLY A 59 -1.69 -3.98 15.42
C GLY A 59 -2.16 -2.65 14.86
N ALA A 60 -3.46 -2.43 14.66
CA ALA A 60 -3.99 -1.24 13.98
C ALA A 60 -3.63 0.08 14.68
N GLN A 61 -3.58 0.07 16.02
CA GLN A 61 -3.20 1.21 16.84
C GLN A 61 -1.68 1.41 16.99
N HIS A 62 -0.84 0.58 16.37
CA HIS A 62 0.60 0.75 16.47
C HIS A 62 1.06 2.09 15.86
N ALA A 63 2.06 2.71 16.49
CA ALA A 63 2.62 3.98 16.03
C ALA A 63 3.22 3.91 14.61
N SER A 64 3.67 2.73 14.14
CA SER A 64 4.10 2.55 12.74
C SER A 64 2.94 2.65 11.75
N VAL A 65 1.77 2.09 12.09
CA VAL A 65 0.56 2.15 11.26
C VAL A 65 0.05 3.60 11.18
N GLN A 66 0.01 4.30 12.32
CA GLN A 66 -0.40 5.70 12.37
C GLN A 66 0.54 6.62 11.58
N ARG A 67 1.86 6.41 11.68
CA ARG A 67 2.84 7.18 10.89
C ARG A 67 2.68 6.96 9.39
N LEU A 68 2.43 5.73 8.94
CA LEU A 68 2.15 5.47 7.52
C LEU A 68 0.83 6.08 7.06
N GLN A 69 -0.21 6.07 7.90
CA GLN A 69 -1.47 6.74 7.60
C GLN A 69 -1.25 8.24 7.37
N ILE A 70 -0.60 8.91 8.32
CA ILE A 70 -0.27 10.35 8.21
C ILE A 70 0.61 10.62 6.99
N PHE A 71 1.56 9.74 6.69
CA PHE A 71 2.40 9.87 5.51
C PHE A 71 1.57 9.82 4.22
N LEU A 72 0.60 8.92 4.10
CA LEU A 72 -0.17 8.74 2.88
C LEU A 72 -1.34 9.74 2.72
N SER A 73 -1.93 10.22 3.82
CA SER A 73 -3.10 11.10 3.75
C SER A 73 -2.81 12.57 4.05
N GLU A 74 -1.93 12.86 5.02
CA GLU A 74 -1.74 14.23 5.53
C GLU A 74 -0.44 14.89 5.05
N SER A 75 0.53 14.11 4.61
CA SER A 75 1.82 14.67 4.20
C SER A 75 1.72 15.28 2.81
N THR A 76 2.13 16.54 2.67
CA THR A 76 1.98 17.37 1.45
C THR A 76 3.00 17.08 0.34
N TRP A 77 3.33 15.81 0.07
CA TRP A 77 4.22 15.45 -1.05
C TRP A 77 3.42 15.29 -2.35
N ASP A 78 4.08 15.61 -3.46
CA ASP A 78 3.47 15.53 -4.79
C ASP A 78 3.60 14.11 -5.37
N HIS A 79 2.47 13.42 -5.48
CA HIS A 79 2.42 12.05 -5.97
C HIS A 79 2.70 11.93 -7.48
N GLU A 80 2.42 12.96 -8.26
CA GLU A 80 2.70 12.98 -9.69
C GLU A 80 4.20 13.10 -9.91
N GLN A 81 4.88 13.98 -9.18
CA GLN A 81 6.34 14.10 -9.23
C GLN A 81 7.06 12.83 -8.77
N VAL A 82 6.59 12.21 -7.68
CA VAL A 82 7.15 10.92 -7.23
C VAL A 82 6.93 9.84 -8.29
N ASN A 83 5.77 9.77 -8.93
CA ASN A 83 5.52 8.79 -9.97
C ASN A 83 6.34 9.07 -11.26
N ALA A 84 6.54 10.33 -11.62
CA ALA A 84 7.39 10.72 -12.73
C ALA A 84 8.84 10.29 -12.50
N ARG A 85 9.40 10.57 -11.32
CA ARG A 85 10.75 10.10 -10.92
C ARG A 85 10.85 8.58 -10.92
N ARG A 86 9.80 7.89 -10.46
CA ARG A 86 9.74 6.41 -10.51
C ARG A 86 9.84 5.90 -11.95
N LEU A 87 9.14 6.52 -12.89
CA LEU A 87 9.20 6.13 -14.30
C LEU A 87 10.57 6.43 -14.90
N GLU A 88 11.16 7.59 -14.62
CA GLU A 88 12.52 7.95 -15.06
C GLU A 88 13.54 6.88 -14.63
N LEU A 89 13.52 6.48 -13.36
CA LEU A 89 14.42 5.44 -12.83
C LEU A 89 14.19 4.08 -13.52
N LEU A 90 12.94 3.67 -13.73
CA LEU A 90 12.61 2.40 -14.40
C LEU A 90 13.01 2.39 -15.88
N LEU A 91 12.90 3.52 -16.57
CA LEU A 91 13.28 3.64 -17.97
C LEU A 91 14.80 3.68 -18.17
N THR A 92 15.53 4.18 -17.17
CA THR A 92 17.00 4.29 -17.22
C THR A 92 17.70 3.00 -16.84
N ASP A 93 17.12 2.19 -15.96
CA ASP A 93 17.68 0.89 -15.55
C ASP A 93 17.52 -0.16 -16.66
N PRO A 94 18.61 -0.70 -17.23
CA PRO A 94 18.54 -1.73 -18.27
C PRO A 94 17.74 -2.98 -17.89
N ALA A 95 17.64 -3.31 -16.59
CA ALA A 95 16.88 -4.45 -16.11
C ALA A 95 15.36 -4.25 -16.16
N THR A 96 14.89 -3.00 -16.18
CA THR A 96 13.47 -2.64 -16.24
C THR A 96 13.08 -1.85 -17.48
N ALA A 97 14.06 -1.39 -18.26
CA ALA A 97 13.84 -0.63 -19.48
C ALA A 97 13.01 -1.44 -20.50
N PRO A 98 12.13 -0.80 -21.27
CA PRO A 98 11.39 -1.46 -22.33
C PRO A 98 12.35 -2.08 -23.36
N HIS A 99 12.21 -3.38 -23.60
CA HIS A 99 12.98 -4.12 -24.59
C HIS A 99 12.10 -4.51 -25.79
N PRO A 100 12.67 -4.59 -27.01
CA PRO A 100 11.91 -4.82 -28.26
C PRO A 100 11.16 -6.16 -28.28
N GLY A 101 11.53 -7.11 -27.44
CA GLY A 101 10.82 -8.39 -27.25
C GLY A 101 9.62 -8.34 -26.30
N GLY A 102 9.33 -7.18 -25.69
CA GLY A 102 8.13 -6.91 -24.89
C GLY A 102 7.80 -7.93 -23.79
N VAL A 103 8.20 -7.65 -22.54
CA VAL A 103 7.39 -7.85 -21.32
C VAL A 103 8.13 -7.24 -20.12
N THR A 104 7.74 -6.05 -19.71
CA THR A 104 8.12 -5.50 -18.41
C THR A 104 6.92 -5.62 -17.46
N GLY A 105 6.77 -6.79 -16.82
CA GLY A 105 5.82 -6.99 -15.72
C GLY A 105 5.08 -8.33 -15.72
N ASP A 106 5.47 -9.25 -14.84
CA ASP A 106 4.59 -10.35 -14.40
C ASP A 106 3.50 -9.77 -13.49
N ARG A 107 2.41 -9.29 -14.10
CA ARG A 107 1.22 -8.87 -13.38
C ARG A 107 0.49 -10.13 -12.87
N ARG A 108 0.91 -10.67 -11.72
CA ARG A 108 0.05 -11.60 -10.96
C ARG A 108 -1.10 -10.82 -10.35
N LEU A 109 -2.17 -10.62 -11.13
CA LEU A 109 -3.48 -10.29 -10.58
C LEU A 109 -3.90 -11.45 -9.70
N GLY A 110 -3.87 -11.25 -8.38
CA GLY A 110 -4.53 -12.16 -7.46
C GLY A 110 -5.98 -12.32 -7.92
N ARG A 111 -6.40 -13.57 -8.18
CA ARG A 111 -7.82 -13.86 -8.42
C ARG A 111 -8.62 -13.32 -7.23
N PRO A 112 -9.70 -12.54 -7.44
CA PRO A 112 -10.64 -12.30 -6.36
C PRO A 112 -11.27 -13.65 -5.99
N GLN A 113 -10.93 -14.19 -4.82
CA GLN A 113 -11.76 -15.24 -4.21
C GLN A 113 -13.09 -14.57 -3.84
N GLY A 114 -14.15 -15.01 -4.52
CA GLY A 114 -15.49 -14.43 -4.41
C GLY A 114 -15.96 -14.34 -2.96
N ARG A 115 -16.35 -13.14 -2.55
CA ARG A 115 -17.09 -12.92 -1.32
C ARG A 115 -18.55 -13.29 -1.62
N GLN A 116 -18.99 -14.46 -1.15
CA GLN A 116 -20.40 -14.83 -1.22
C GLN A 116 -21.21 -13.79 -0.42
N ALA A 117 -22.06 -13.04 -1.12
CA ALA A 117 -23.04 -12.18 -0.50
C ALA A 117 -24.15 -13.08 0.10
N VAL A 118 -24.16 -13.23 1.43
CA VAL A 118 -25.32 -13.78 2.14
C VAL A 118 -26.45 -12.76 1.99
N GLY A 119 -27.36 -13.04 1.06
CA GLY A 119 -28.62 -12.33 0.91
C GLY A 119 -29.48 -12.54 2.16
N ARG A 120 -29.80 -11.46 2.87
CA ARG A 120 -30.78 -11.48 3.95
C ARG A 120 -32.15 -11.21 3.33
N SER A 121 -32.85 -12.25 2.91
CA SER A 121 -34.27 -12.16 2.55
C SER A 121 -35.07 -11.79 3.80
N ARG A 122 -35.53 -10.54 3.90
CA ARG A 122 -36.68 -10.21 4.76
C ARG A 122 -37.93 -10.40 3.91
N ARG A 123 -38.64 -11.51 4.11
CA ARG A 123 -40.01 -11.68 3.61
C ARG A 123 -40.89 -10.62 4.28
N ALA A 124 -41.52 -9.79 3.45
CA ALA A 124 -42.70 -9.06 3.85
C ALA A 124 -43.84 -10.07 4.04
N SER A 125 -44.56 -9.97 5.16
CA SER A 125 -45.86 -10.60 5.31
C SER A 125 -46.82 -9.52 5.77
N ALA A 126 -47.60 -9.02 4.82
CA ALA A 126 -48.85 -8.33 5.08
C ALA A 126 -49.93 -9.40 5.22
N VAL A 127 -50.71 -9.36 6.30
CA VAL A 127 -52.08 -9.86 6.32
C VAL A 127 -52.92 -8.83 7.06
N ALA A 128 -53.99 -8.43 6.38
CA ALA A 128 -54.98 -7.47 6.83
C ALA A 128 -56.13 -8.16 7.59
N SER A 129 -56.70 -7.41 8.55
CA SER A 129 -58.11 -7.31 8.96
C SER A 129 -58.91 -8.56 9.41
N ALA A 130 -59.55 -8.46 10.58
CA ALA A 130 -60.99 -8.69 10.75
C ALA A 130 -61.50 -8.18 12.11
N ALA A 131 -62.72 -7.66 12.09
CA ALA A 131 -63.48 -7.07 13.19
C ALA A 131 -63.97 -8.08 14.24
N ALA A 132 -64.19 -7.57 15.46
CA ALA A 132 -65.36 -7.86 16.30
C ALA A 132 -65.50 -6.74 17.33
#